data_AF-A0A1M6D463-F1
#
_entry.id   AF-A0A1M6D463-F1
#
_cell.length_a   1.000
_cell.length_b   1.000
_cell.length_c   1.000
_cell.angle_alpha   90.00
_cell.angle_beta   90.00
_cell.angle_gamma   90.00
#
_symmetry.space_group_name_H-M   'P 1'
#
loop_
_entity.id
_entity.type
_entity.pdbx_description
1 polymer ?
#
loop_
_entity_poly.entity_id
_entity_poly.type
_entity_poly.pdbx_seq_one_letter_code
_entity_poly.pdbx_strand_id
1 'polypeptide(L)'
;MADLDDIDIEQMDEDSFVNYLMPFVENILHDEILKSIKKLLTIEQFRNERARLMYIEKCYELPEKHTLNLVERLVKLRKPDAGIDVDYVAKVLTFPATNVLNRCYCDPEYEKEGLDFLRKHLHKAWQFIFE
;
A
#
# COMPACT_ATOMS: atom_id res chain seq x y z
N MET A 1 2.55 -8.56 11.21
CA MET A 1 1.82 -7.29 11.03
C MET A 1 2.27 -6.42 12.17
N ALA A 2 3.01 -5.34 11.90
CA ALA A 2 3.26 -4.35 12.92
C ALA A 2 1.90 -3.76 13.32
N ASP A 3 1.56 -3.83 14.59
CA ASP A 3 0.38 -3.18 15.13
C ASP A 3 0.49 -1.67 14.86
N LEU A 4 -0.63 -1.05 14.51
CA LEU A 4 -0.78 0.39 14.29
C LEU A 4 -0.46 1.24 15.55
N ASP A 5 -0.11 0.58 16.65
CA ASP A 5 -0.01 1.15 18.00
C ASP A 5 1.36 1.82 18.29
N ASP A 6 2.39 1.58 17.47
CA ASP A 6 3.73 2.15 17.69
C ASP A 6 4.01 3.43 16.87
N ILE A 7 3.06 3.90 16.06
CA ILE A 7 3.26 5.08 15.21
C ILE A 7 2.37 6.22 15.67
N ASP A 8 3.01 7.28 16.12
CA ASP A 8 2.36 8.54 16.43
C ASP A 8 1.92 9.25 15.13
N ILE A 9 0.73 8.87 14.64
CA ILE A 9 0.10 9.48 13.47
C ILE A 9 -0.12 11.00 13.66
N GLU A 10 -0.21 11.49 14.90
CA GLU A 10 -0.38 12.93 15.17
C GLU A 10 0.90 13.72 14.82
N GLN A 11 2.06 13.08 14.95
CA GLN A 11 3.37 13.66 14.62
C GLN A 11 3.90 13.24 13.25
N MET A 12 3.17 12.38 12.51
CA MET A 12 3.60 11.88 11.21
C MET A 12 3.77 13.05 10.23
N ASP A 13 4.98 13.23 9.71
CA ASP A 13 5.38 14.14 8.63
C ASP A 13 5.55 13.40 7.28
N GLU A 14 6.01 14.11 6.24
CA GLU A 14 6.22 13.55 4.90
C GLU A 14 7.12 12.31 4.92
N ASP A 15 8.28 12.41 5.57
CA ASP A 15 9.29 11.34 5.58
C ASP A 15 8.81 10.12 6.37
N SER A 16 8.20 10.34 7.55
CA SER A 16 7.64 9.24 8.34
C SER A 16 6.45 8.56 7.66
N PHE A 17 5.63 9.30 6.90
CA PHE A 17 4.57 8.70 6.06
C PHE A 17 5.14 7.76 4.99
N VAL A 18 6.18 8.20 4.26
CA VAL A 18 6.84 7.36 3.25
C VAL A 18 7.51 6.15 3.90
N ASN A 19 8.25 6.36 4.98
CA ASN A 19 8.94 5.30 5.71
C ASN A 19 7.98 4.33 6.41
N TYR A 20 6.74 4.74 6.65
CA TYR A 20 5.69 3.86 7.14
C TYR A 20 5.14 2.94 6.05
N LEU A 21 4.85 3.47 4.86
CA LEU A 21 4.18 2.71 3.80
C LEU A 21 5.12 1.85 2.95
N MET A 22 6.35 2.32 2.70
CA MET A 22 7.32 1.60 1.86
C MET A 22 7.64 0.18 2.34
N PRO A 23 7.85 -0.08 3.65
CA PRO A 23 8.13 -1.41 4.16
C PRO A 23 7.06 -2.45 3.83
N PHE A 24 5.79 -2.08 3.68
CA PHE A 24 4.75 -3.02 3.29
C PHE A 24 5.00 -3.61 1.90
N VAL A 25 5.48 -2.79 0.96
CA VAL A 25 5.80 -3.22 -0.40
C VAL A 25 7.12 -3.99 -0.43
N GLU A 26 8.16 -3.46 0.21
CA GLU A 26 9.49 -4.09 0.26
C GLU A 26 9.41 -5.48 0.92
N ASN A 27 8.70 -5.63 2.04
CA ASN A 27 8.50 -6.92 2.70
C ASN A 27 7.80 -7.95 1.79
N ILE A 28 6.80 -7.53 1.01
CA ILE A 28 6.11 -8.44 0.08
C ILE A 28 7.01 -8.89 -1.08
N LEU A 29 7.95 -8.05 -1.51
CA LEU A 29 8.91 -8.37 -2.56
C LEU A 29 10.01 -9.31 -2.08
N HIS A 30 10.51 -9.10 -0.86
CA HIS A 30 11.71 -9.74 -0.34
C HIS A 30 11.44 -10.94 0.57
N ASP A 31 10.23 -11.10 1.11
CA ASP A 31 9.84 -12.27 1.87
C ASP A 31 9.45 -13.43 0.93
N GLU A 32 10.26 -14.48 0.91
CA GLU A 32 10.07 -15.64 0.05
C GLU A 32 8.78 -16.45 0.37
N ILE A 33 8.30 -16.41 1.61
CA ILE A 33 7.03 -17.06 2.00
C ILE A 33 5.87 -16.25 1.42
N LEU A 34 5.84 -14.93 1.62
CA LEU A 34 4.78 -14.06 1.09
C LEU A 34 4.72 -14.11 -0.44
N LYS A 35 5.88 -14.08 -1.08
CA LYS A 35 6.01 -14.21 -2.54
C LYS A 35 5.49 -15.55 -3.05
N SER A 36 5.79 -16.65 -2.36
CA SER A 36 5.29 -17.99 -2.72
C SER A 36 3.77 -18.10 -2.54
N ILE A 37 3.23 -17.57 -1.44
CA ILE A 37 1.78 -17.53 -1.19
C ILE A 37 1.07 -16.71 -2.28
N LYS A 38 1.57 -15.51 -2.59
CA LYS A 38 0.95 -14.65 -3.61
C LYS A 38 0.99 -15.29 -5.00
N LYS A 39 2.07 -15.97 -5.38
CA LYS A 39 2.15 -16.74 -6.63
C LYS A 39 1.10 -17.86 -6.68
N LEU A 40 1.00 -18.66 -5.61
CA LEU A 40 0.01 -19.73 -5.50
C LEU A 40 -1.41 -19.19 -5.68
N LEU A 41 -1.76 -18.13 -4.95
CA LEU A 41 -3.09 -17.50 -5.03
C LEU A 41 -3.37 -16.94 -6.43
N THR A 42 -2.36 -16.32 -7.07
CA THR A 42 -2.49 -15.76 -8.41
C THR A 42 -2.83 -16.82 -9.47
N ILE A 43 -2.28 -18.03 -9.32
CA ILE A 43 -2.54 -19.16 -10.24
C ILE A 43 -3.88 -19.82 -9.91
N GLU A 44 -4.13 -20.10 -8.63
CA GLU A 44 -5.28 -20.89 -8.20
C GLU A 44 -6.61 -20.13 -8.22
N GLN A 45 -6.59 -18.79 -8.22
CA GLN A 45 -7.81 -17.98 -8.25
C GLN A 45 -8.76 -18.29 -9.42
N PHE A 46 -8.24 -18.86 -10.52
CA PHE A 46 -9.05 -19.20 -11.70
C PHE A 46 -9.75 -20.57 -11.59
N ARG A 47 -9.40 -21.38 -10.58
CA ARG A 47 -9.87 -22.77 -10.43
C ARG A 47 -10.47 -23.06 -9.07
N ASN A 48 -10.10 -22.30 -8.06
CA ASN A 48 -10.50 -22.50 -6.68
C ASN A 48 -11.09 -21.21 -6.11
N GLU A 49 -12.39 -21.22 -5.82
CA GLU A 49 -13.10 -20.05 -5.28
C GLU A 49 -12.51 -19.56 -3.96
N ARG A 50 -12.10 -20.48 -3.07
CA ARG A 50 -11.48 -20.11 -1.80
C ARG A 50 -10.14 -19.40 -2.03
N ALA A 51 -9.35 -19.84 -3.01
CA ALA A 51 -8.12 -19.16 -3.38
C ALA A 51 -8.39 -17.78 -3.98
N ARG A 52 -9.43 -17.64 -4.84
CA ARG A 52 -9.86 -16.35 -5.40
C ARG A 52 -10.26 -15.36 -4.31
N LEU A 53 -11.09 -15.78 -3.37
CA LEU A 53 -11.54 -14.93 -2.26
C LEU A 53 -10.35 -14.49 -1.37
N MET A 54 -9.42 -15.41 -1.09
CA MET A 54 -8.21 -15.08 -0.35
C MET A 54 -7.28 -14.13 -1.13
N TYR A 55 -7.16 -14.29 -2.45
CA TYR A 55 -6.41 -13.38 -3.30
C TYR A 55 -7.00 -11.96 -3.23
N ILE A 56 -8.32 -11.82 -3.36
CA ILE A 56 -9.04 -10.55 -3.24
C ILE A 56 -8.78 -9.91 -1.88
N GLU A 57 -9.01 -10.66 -0.81
CA GLU A 57 -8.85 -10.18 0.58
C GLU A 57 -7.42 -9.71 0.84
N LYS A 58 -6.42 -10.53 0.50
CA LYS A 58 -5.02 -10.27 0.86
C LYS A 58 -4.31 -9.27 -0.05
N CYS A 59 -4.67 -9.21 -1.33
CA CYS A 59 -3.97 -8.36 -2.30
C CYS A 59 -4.66 -7.01 -2.54
N TYR A 60 -5.95 -6.88 -2.21
CA TYR A 60 -6.71 -5.66 -2.46
C TYR A 60 -7.38 -5.14 -1.19
N GLU A 61 -8.28 -5.91 -0.57
CA GLU A 61 -9.12 -5.39 0.51
C GLU A 61 -8.34 -5.01 1.76
N LEU A 62 -7.39 -5.84 2.21
CA LEU A 62 -6.59 -5.53 3.40
C LEU A 62 -5.65 -4.32 3.20
N PRO A 63 -4.85 -4.24 2.12
CA PRO A 63 -4.07 -3.04 1.84
C PRO A 63 -4.92 -1.77 1.72
N GLU A 64 -6.05 -1.84 0.99
CA GLU A 64 -6.97 -0.70 0.84
C GLU A 64 -7.57 -0.25 2.17
N LYS A 65 -8.07 -1.19 2.99
CA LYS A 65 -8.62 -0.88 4.30
C LYS A 65 -7.57 -0.28 5.24
N HIS A 66 -6.35 -0.81 5.21
CA HIS A 66 -5.26 -0.27 6.01
C HIS A 66 -4.95 1.18 5.63
N THR A 67 -4.77 1.44 4.34
CA THR A 67 -4.46 2.79 3.84
C THR A 67 -5.64 3.75 4.04
N LEU A 68 -6.88 3.29 3.89
CA LEU A 68 -8.07 4.09 4.18
C LEU A 68 -8.07 4.57 5.63
N ASN A 69 -7.85 3.67 6.59
CA ASN A 69 -7.80 4.03 8.01
C ASN A 69 -6.70 5.07 8.31
N LEU A 70 -5.53 4.94 7.68
CA LEU A 70 -4.44 5.91 7.80
C LEU A 70 -4.87 7.28 7.24
N VAL A 71 -5.39 7.30 6.01
CA VAL A 71 -5.81 8.53 5.31
C VAL A 71 -6.91 9.24 6.07
N GLU A 72 -7.93 8.51 6.53
CA GLU A 72 -9.03 9.08 7.32
C GLU A 72 -8.52 9.81 8.57
N ARG A 73 -7.54 9.23 9.27
CA ARG A 73 -6.92 9.85 10.44
C ARG A 73 -6.11 11.09 10.05
N LEU A 74 -5.26 10.99 9.04
CA LEU A 74 -4.42 12.11 8.59
C LEU A 74 -5.25 13.29 8.05
N VAL A 75 -6.30 13.03 7.27
CA VAL A 75 -7.20 14.07 6.76
C VAL A 75 -7.91 14.78 7.92
N LYS A 76 -8.42 14.03 8.91
CA LYS A 76 -9.06 14.63 10.10
C LYS A 76 -8.11 15.53 10.89
N LEU A 77 -6.83 15.16 10.98
CA LEU A 77 -5.82 15.93 11.72
C LEU A 77 -5.34 17.16 10.96
N ARG A 78 -5.11 17.04 9.65
CA ARG A 78 -4.40 18.05 8.85
C ARG A 78 -5.32 18.92 8.00
N LYS A 79 -6.46 18.38 7.56
CA LYS A 79 -7.38 18.99 6.59
C LYS A 79 -8.86 18.72 6.94
N PRO A 80 -9.31 18.97 8.19
CA PRO A 80 -10.66 18.58 8.64
C PRO A 80 -11.79 19.18 7.79
N ASP A 81 -11.60 20.37 7.23
CA ASP A 81 -12.63 21.11 6.48
C ASP A 81 -12.48 21.01 4.95
N ALA A 82 -11.54 20.21 4.44
CA ALA A 82 -11.17 20.22 3.03
C ALA A 82 -12.10 19.40 2.11
N GLY A 83 -13.09 18.67 2.67
CA GLY A 83 -14.01 17.84 1.89
C GLY A 83 -13.32 16.76 1.04
N ILE A 84 -12.15 16.29 1.49
CA ILE A 84 -11.34 15.30 0.77
C ILE A 84 -12.07 13.96 0.71
N ASP A 85 -12.16 13.39 -0.48
CA ASP A 85 -12.62 12.01 -0.69
C ASP A 85 -11.53 11.03 -0.23
N VAL A 86 -11.67 10.55 1.00
CA VAL A 86 -10.72 9.64 1.65
C VAL A 86 -10.61 8.28 0.95
N ASP A 87 -11.70 7.79 0.35
CA ASP A 87 -11.72 6.52 -0.38
C ASP A 87 -10.93 6.64 -1.70
N TYR A 88 -11.15 7.75 -2.42
CA TYR A 88 -10.35 8.06 -3.60
C TYR A 88 -8.86 8.19 -3.27
N VAL A 89 -8.52 8.93 -2.21
CA VAL A 89 -7.12 9.09 -1.79
C VAL A 89 -6.49 7.76 -1.40
N ALA A 90 -7.21 6.89 -0.68
CA ALA A 90 -6.71 5.56 -0.34
C ALA A 90 -6.38 4.73 -1.60
N LYS A 91 -7.20 4.81 -2.64
CA LYS A 91 -6.93 4.16 -3.94
C LYS A 91 -5.74 4.76 -4.68
N VAL A 92 -5.59 6.09 -4.66
CA VAL A 92 -4.42 6.80 -5.24
C VAL A 92 -3.11 6.32 -4.61
N LEU A 93 -3.12 5.98 -3.33
CA LEU A 93 -1.94 5.48 -2.62
C LEU A 93 -1.70 3.98 -2.86
N THR A 94 -2.76 3.16 -2.85
CA THR A 94 -2.63 1.69 -2.90
C THR A 94 -2.43 1.12 -4.30
N PHE A 95 -3.08 1.67 -5.33
CA PHE A 95 -3.02 1.10 -6.68
C PHE A 95 -1.62 1.14 -7.31
N PRO A 96 -0.85 2.24 -7.19
CA PRO A 96 0.53 2.26 -7.67
C PRO A 96 1.42 1.21 -6.99
N ALA A 97 1.26 1.01 -5.68
CA ALA A 97 1.98 -0.02 -4.93
C ALA A 97 1.66 -1.43 -5.45
N THR A 98 0.38 -1.76 -5.65
CA THR A 98 -0.05 -3.04 -6.21
C THR A 98 0.52 -3.27 -7.62
N ASN A 99 0.55 -2.23 -8.46
CA ASN A 99 1.09 -2.32 -9.81
C ASN A 99 2.61 -2.56 -9.81
N VAL A 100 3.35 -1.84 -8.96
CA VAL A 100 4.80 -2.06 -8.77
C VAL A 100 5.06 -3.50 -8.33
N LEU A 101 4.36 -3.99 -7.30
CA LEU A 101 4.49 -5.37 -6.83
C LEU A 101 4.30 -6.40 -7.95
N ASN A 102 3.24 -6.23 -8.73
CA ASN A 102 2.90 -7.17 -9.80
C ASN A 102 3.92 -7.12 -10.94
N ARG A 103 4.43 -5.93 -11.28
CA ARG A 103 5.47 -5.78 -12.30
C ARG A 103 6.78 -6.41 -11.85
N CYS A 104 7.23 -6.17 -10.61
CA CYS A 104 8.48 -6.76 -10.08
C CYS A 104 8.44 -8.30 -10.09
N TYR A 105 7.27 -8.93 -9.93
CA TYR A 105 7.15 -10.38 -10.02
C TYR A 105 7.31 -10.93 -11.44
N CYS A 106 7.00 -10.13 -12.46
CA CYS A 106 7.18 -10.49 -13.87
C CYS A 106 8.54 -10.03 -14.43
N ASP A 107 9.06 -8.93 -13.91
CA ASP A 107 10.27 -8.23 -14.35
C ASP A 107 11.08 -7.81 -13.12
N PRO A 108 11.93 -8.71 -12.57
CA PRO A 108 12.71 -8.42 -11.35
C PRO A 108 13.70 -7.26 -11.51
N GLU A 109 14.17 -6.99 -12.74
CA GLU A 109 15.09 -5.89 -13.02
C GLU A 109 14.43 -4.52 -12.81
N TYR A 110 13.10 -4.46 -12.91
CA TYR A 110 12.30 -3.25 -12.63
C TYR A 110 12.27 -2.87 -11.16
N GLU A 111 12.64 -3.74 -10.22
CA GLU A 111 12.42 -3.52 -8.78
C GLU A 111 12.94 -2.18 -8.30
N LYS A 112 14.18 -1.83 -8.67
CA LYS A 112 14.78 -0.55 -8.29
C LYS A 112 13.98 0.63 -8.82
N GLU A 113 13.65 0.62 -10.11
CA GLU A 113 12.88 1.69 -10.75
C GLU A 113 11.48 1.82 -10.14
N GLY A 114 10.82 0.70 -9.88
CA GLY A 114 9.48 0.64 -9.29
C GLY A 114 9.45 1.17 -7.85
N LEU A 115 10.43 0.80 -7.03
CA LEU A 115 10.54 1.30 -5.65
C LEU A 115 10.91 2.79 -5.61
N ASP A 116 11.80 3.26 -6.49
CA ASP A 116 12.13 4.68 -6.62
C ASP A 116 10.90 5.51 -7.05
N PHE A 117 10.13 4.99 -8.01
CA PHE A 117 8.85 5.59 -8.42
C PHE A 117 7.87 5.66 -7.25
N LEU A 118 7.69 4.57 -6.51
CA LEU A 118 6.73 4.50 -5.42
C LEU A 118 7.09 5.47 -4.29
N ARG A 119 8.38 5.54 -3.91
CA ARG A 119 8.86 6.52 -2.91
C ARG A 119 8.51 7.94 -3.35
N LYS A 120 8.85 8.30 -4.58
CA LYS A 120 8.53 9.63 -5.14
C LYS A 120 7.03 9.89 -5.21
N HIS A 121 6.23 8.88 -5.54
CA HIS A 121 4.77 8.97 -5.56
C HIS A 121 4.21 9.30 -4.18
N LEU A 122 4.69 8.64 -3.12
CA LEU A 122 4.24 8.87 -1.75
C LEU A 122 4.62 10.27 -1.24
N HIS A 123 5.84 10.74 -1.51
CA HIS A 123 6.25 12.12 -1.23
C HIS A 123 5.32 13.14 -1.90
N LYS A 124 5.06 12.96 -3.20
CA LYS A 124 4.14 13.84 -3.94
C LYS A 124 2.72 13.77 -3.40
N ALA A 125 2.23 12.57 -3.10
CA ALA A 125 0.89 12.39 -2.56
C ALA A 125 0.73 13.13 -1.23
N TRP A 126 1.74 13.08 -0.36
CA TRP A 126 1.77 13.86 0.88
C TRP A 126 1.59 15.36 0.61
N GLN A 127 2.44 15.93 -0.23
CA GLN A 127 2.44 17.35 -0.57
C GLN A 127 1.13 17.82 -1.21
N PHE A 128 0.46 16.97 -2.00
CA PHE A 128 -0.79 17.34 -2.65
C PHE A 128 -2.03 17.21 -1.77
N ILE A 129 -2.00 16.34 -0.76
CA ILE A 129 -3.19 15.97 0.03
C ILE A 129 -3.14 16.58 1.43
N PHE A 130 -1.99 16.56 2.09
CA PHE A 130 -1.86 16.85 3.51
C PHE A 130 -1.18 18.19 3.82
N GLU A 131 -0.50 18.80 2.85
CA GLU A 131 0.06 20.16 2.92
C GLU A 131 -0.86 21.19 2.28
#